data_AF-A0AAE0ZWE1-F1
#
_entry.id   AF-A0AAE0ZWE1-F1
#
_cell.length_a   1.000
_cell.length_b   1.000
_cell.length_c   1.000
_cell.angle_alpha   90.00
_cell.angle_beta   90.00
_cell.angle_gamma   90.00
#
_symmetry.space_group_name_H-M   'P 1'
#
loop_
_entity.id
_entity.type
_entity.pdbx_description
1 polymer ?
#
loop_
_entity_poly.entity_id
_entity_poly.type
_entity_poly.pdbx_seq_one_letter_code
_entity_poly.pdbx_strand_id
1 'polypeptide(L)'
;MDERSNDSHGGIGTNGTGLGFVDQGSNWFQNLASVYGNICTAYSWSLVGTGIVGFLGNVLILCVYATMGFSNTIFISYTALAVSDMLCVLACVVYGATLIGIPLQPMPCTQTYQQYGRLFGGYPYLAFSRVTALLTAWISLERCLCVLFPTRIKVMITHTVTKVVLTGIFILGCFPLVLLYLAYRRELRFDPSMNITSKTLMYDEGIGQSELQKIALFLLGVIYPVSSSVSVAACTTVLIIKLKQSTRWRKLNASGGSVKSTDTDKSCCHCYQRLLGLHSAYNSTTSSDLSFSRVFRHGLLKLCIPHQWDGDCMGG
;
A
#
# COMPACT_ATOMS: atom_id res chain seq x y z
N MET A 1 25.50 -45.26 -88.54
CA MET A 1 24.77 -46.36 -87.86
C MET A 1 24.77 -45.98 -86.39
N ASP A 2 23.96 -45.01 -85.93
CA ASP A 2 22.49 -44.89 -86.07
C ASP A 2 21.83 -46.12 -85.39
N GLU A 3 20.80 -46.08 -84.54
CA GLU A 3 19.95 -45.02 -83.94
C GLU A 3 19.25 -45.66 -82.68
N ARG A 4 18.45 -45.06 -81.78
CA ARG A 4 17.82 -43.73 -81.59
C ARG A 4 17.47 -43.53 -80.10
N SER A 5 17.18 -42.28 -79.68
CA SER A 5 16.27 -41.84 -78.60
C SER A 5 15.85 -42.78 -77.44
N ASN A 6 16.02 -42.30 -76.19
CA ASN A 6 14.84 -41.96 -75.38
C ASN A 6 15.15 -40.95 -74.27
N ASP A 7 14.43 -39.82 -74.26
CA ASP A 7 14.42 -38.86 -73.16
C ASP A 7 13.57 -39.38 -71.99
N SER A 8 13.94 -39.01 -70.76
CA SER A 8 13.03 -39.06 -69.61
C SER A 8 13.44 -38.02 -68.58
N HIS A 9 12.75 -36.88 -68.61
CA HIS A 9 12.88 -35.84 -67.59
C HIS A 9 12.55 -36.39 -66.19
N GLY A 10 13.55 -36.41 -65.32
CA GLY A 10 13.44 -36.81 -63.91
C GLY A 10 13.92 -35.74 -62.94
N GLY A 11 13.70 -34.46 -63.27
CA GLY A 11 14.09 -33.33 -62.42
C GLY A 11 13.22 -33.25 -61.16
N ILE A 12 13.58 -33.99 -60.11
CA ILE A 12 12.96 -33.87 -58.79
C ILE A 12 13.41 -32.54 -58.16
N GLY A 13 12.70 -31.46 -58.51
CA GLY A 13 12.73 -30.22 -57.76
C GLY A 13 12.09 -30.44 -56.40
N THR A 14 12.88 -30.74 -55.38
CA THR A 14 12.42 -30.73 -53.99
C THR A 14 12.08 -29.31 -53.59
N ASN A 15 10.80 -28.95 -53.68
CA ASN A 15 10.28 -27.62 -53.38
C ASN A 15 10.75 -27.14 -51.99
N GLY A 16 11.51 -26.03 -51.96
CA GLY A 16 12.08 -25.44 -50.74
C GLY A 16 11.08 -24.78 -49.79
N THR A 17 9.80 -25.16 -49.84
CA THR A 17 8.71 -24.53 -49.06
C THR A 17 8.70 -24.96 -47.59
N GLY A 18 9.30 -26.11 -47.25
CA GLY A 18 9.39 -26.59 -45.85
C GLY A 18 10.43 -25.84 -45.01
N LEU A 19 11.59 -25.50 -45.59
CA LEU A 19 12.69 -24.85 -44.85
C LEU A 19 12.34 -23.41 -44.46
N GLY A 20 11.73 -22.64 -45.37
CA GLY A 20 11.39 -21.24 -45.12
C GLY A 20 10.40 -21.04 -43.97
N PHE A 21 9.45 -21.97 -43.75
CA PHE A 21 8.50 -21.87 -42.65
C PHE A 21 9.14 -22.13 -41.29
N VAL A 22 10.04 -23.13 -41.20
CA VAL A 22 10.79 -23.44 -39.97
C VAL A 22 11.77 -22.31 -39.63
N ASP A 23 12.50 -21.82 -40.64
CA ASP A 23 13.47 -20.74 -40.48
C ASP A 23 12.78 -19.42 -40.07
N GLN A 24 11.71 -19.03 -40.77
CA GLN A 24 10.92 -17.84 -40.42
C GLN A 24 10.31 -17.96 -39.01
N GLY A 25 9.77 -19.13 -38.64
CA GLY A 25 9.29 -19.40 -37.28
C GLY A 25 10.37 -19.21 -36.22
N SER A 26 11.57 -19.75 -36.46
CA SER A 26 12.71 -19.62 -35.54
C SER A 26 13.15 -18.16 -35.35
N ASN A 27 13.19 -17.38 -36.43
CA ASN A 27 13.51 -15.95 -36.42
C ASN A 27 12.46 -15.14 -35.65
N TRP A 28 11.17 -15.43 -35.78
CA TRP A 28 10.12 -14.81 -34.97
C TRP A 28 10.29 -15.09 -33.47
N PHE A 29 10.58 -16.33 -33.07
CA PHE A 29 10.82 -16.68 -31.66
C PHE A 29 12.06 -15.99 -31.09
N GLN A 30 13.17 -15.91 -31.85
CA GLN A 30 14.38 -15.21 -31.42
C GLN A 30 14.16 -13.70 -31.27
N ASN A 31 13.40 -13.07 -32.19
CA ASN A 31 13.02 -11.67 -32.08
C ASN A 31 12.13 -11.40 -30.85
N LEU A 32 11.14 -12.27 -30.59
CA LEU A 32 10.30 -12.20 -29.39
C LEU A 32 11.12 -12.34 -28.10
N ALA A 33 12.04 -13.30 -28.04
CA ALA A 33 12.93 -13.49 -26.89
C ALA A 33 13.85 -12.27 -26.67
N SER A 34 14.36 -11.66 -27.74
CA SER A 34 15.21 -10.47 -27.69
C SER A 34 14.45 -9.23 -27.22
N VAL A 35 13.24 -9.00 -27.74
CA VAL A 35 12.35 -7.91 -27.29
C VAL A 35 11.97 -8.10 -25.83
N TYR A 36 11.63 -9.32 -25.41
CA TYR A 36 11.34 -9.65 -24.02
C TYR A 36 12.56 -9.37 -23.11
N GLY A 37 13.76 -9.82 -23.50
CA GLY A 37 15.00 -9.56 -22.76
C GLY A 37 15.30 -8.07 -22.59
N ASN A 38 15.12 -7.27 -23.63
CA ASN A 38 15.29 -5.82 -23.59
C ASN A 38 14.28 -5.14 -22.64
N ILE A 39 13.00 -5.55 -22.68
CA ILE A 39 11.96 -5.05 -21.77
C ILE A 39 12.27 -5.42 -20.31
N CYS A 40 12.64 -6.67 -20.04
CA CYS A 40 13.02 -7.13 -18.70
C CYS A 40 14.25 -6.38 -18.17
N THR A 41 15.23 -6.10 -19.03
CA THR A 41 16.44 -5.34 -18.66
C THR A 41 16.08 -3.90 -18.31
N ALA A 42 15.33 -3.20 -19.17
CA ALA A 42 14.88 -1.82 -18.94
C ALA A 42 14.01 -1.68 -17.67
N TYR A 43 13.11 -2.65 -17.44
CA TYR A 43 12.31 -2.72 -16.22
C TYR A 43 13.19 -2.87 -14.98
N SER A 44 14.17 -3.77 -15.02
CA SER A 44 15.06 -4.03 -13.88
C SER A 44 15.96 -2.83 -13.53
N TRP A 45 16.49 -2.11 -14.53
CA TRP A 45 17.19 -0.84 -14.29
C TRP A 45 16.28 0.22 -13.68
N SER A 46 15.00 0.26 -14.08
CA SER A 46 14.01 1.16 -13.49
C SER A 46 13.71 0.82 -12.02
N LEU A 47 13.67 -0.47 -11.65
CA LEU A 47 13.54 -0.92 -10.25
C LEU A 47 14.75 -0.50 -9.40
N VAL A 48 15.97 -0.61 -9.93
CA VAL A 48 17.19 -0.18 -9.22
C VAL A 48 17.20 1.35 -9.03
N GLY A 49 16.91 2.11 -10.09
CA GLY A 49 16.88 3.58 -10.02
C GLY A 49 15.81 4.12 -9.07
N THR A 50 14.58 3.61 -9.15
CA THR A 50 13.52 3.96 -8.19
C THR A 50 13.86 3.53 -6.77
N GLY A 51 14.55 2.40 -6.61
CA GLY A 51 15.01 1.91 -5.32
C GLY A 51 15.98 2.85 -4.61
N ILE A 52 16.98 3.39 -5.34
CA ILE A 52 17.95 4.35 -4.80
C ILE A 52 17.26 5.66 -4.36
N VAL A 53 16.42 6.22 -5.24
CA VAL A 53 15.71 7.48 -4.95
C VAL A 53 14.75 7.31 -3.78
N GLY A 54 14.00 6.20 -3.75
CA GLY A 54 13.08 5.88 -2.66
C GLY A 54 13.80 5.61 -1.33
N PHE A 55 14.97 4.99 -1.35
CA PHE A 55 15.78 4.77 -0.14
C PHE A 55 16.24 6.12 0.45
N LEU A 56 16.85 6.98 -0.36
CA LEU A 56 17.31 8.31 0.07
C LEU A 56 16.14 9.17 0.57
N GLY A 57 15.02 9.18 -0.15
CA GLY A 57 13.82 9.92 0.25
C GLY A 57 13.28 9.48 1.62
N ASN A 58 13.16 8.18 1.85
CA ASN A 58 12.65 7.68 3.12
C ASN A 58 13.65 7.85 4.28
N VAL A 59 14.96 7.75 4.04
CA VAL A 59 15.98 8.09 5.06
C VAL A 59 15.86 9.57 5.47
N LEU A 60 15.71 10.50 4.53
CA LEU A 60 15.51 11.91 4.82
C LEU A 60 14.23 12.14 5.64
N ILE A 61 13.13 11.46 5.29
CA ILE A 61 11.87 11.51 6.04
C ILE A 61 12.07 11.03 7.50
N LEU A 62 12.80 9.94 7.72
CA LEU A 62 13.13 9.44 9.07
C LEU A 62 14.00 10.44 9.85
N CYS A 63 15.02 11.04 9.23
CA CYS A 63 15.85 12.07 9.88
C CYS A 63 15.04 13.31 10.30
N VAL A 64 14.07 13.74 9.47
CA VAL A 64 13.18 14.86 9.78
C VAL A 64 12.24 14.52 10.94
N TYR A 65 11.64 13.33 10.98
CA TYR A 65 10.76 12.98 12.11
C TYR A 65 11.51 12.64 13.40
N ALA A 66 12.75 12.12 13.31
CA ALA A 66 13.62 11.97 14.47
C ALA A 66 13.97 13.32 15.12
N THR A 67 14.20 14.36 14.32
CA THR A 67 14.52 15.72 14.82
C THR A 67 13.29 16.49 15.32
N MET A 68 12.08 16.25 14.76
CA MET A 68 10.83 16.85 15.27
C MET A 68 10.35 16.27 16.61
N GLY A 69 10.82 15.07 16.98
CA GLY A 69 10.38 14.35 18.17
C GLY A 69 8.99 13.73 18.03
N PHE A 70 8.80 12.53 18.58
CA PHE A 70 7.57 11.72 18.43
C PHE A 70 6.35 12.21 19.24
N SER A 71 6.24 13.52 19.44
CA SER A 71 5.20 14.22 20.23
C SER A 71 3.81 14.23 19.57
N ASN A 72 3.70 13.85 18.29
CA ASN A 72 2.41 13.66 17.60
C ASN A 72 2.28 12.24 17.05
N THR A 73 1.10 11.65 17.15
CA THR A 73 0.76 10.32 16.60
C THR A 73 1.01 10.25 15.10
N ILE A 74 0.69 11.32 14.39
CA ILE A 74 0.95 11.57 12.97
C ILE A 74 2.43 11.29 12.58
N PHE A 75 3.40 11.76 13.38
CA PHE A 75 4.82 11.55 13.08
C PHE A 75 5.22 10.08 13.27
N ILE A 76 4.61 9.38 14.24
CA ILE A 76 4.79 7.93 14.43
C ILE A 76 4.22 7.17 13.21
N SER A 77 3.01 7.52 12.75
CA SER A 77 2.37 6.92 11.58
C SER A 77 3.20 7.11 10.30
N TYR A 78 3.75 8.32 10.04
CA TYR A 78 4.62 8.55 8.89
C TYR A 78 6.02 7.90 9.02
N THR A 79 6.56 7.80 10.24
CA THR A 79 7.81 7.06 10.47
C THR A 79 7.64 5.58 10.15
N ALA A 80 6.51 4.98 10.56
CA ALA A 80 6.17 3.61 10.21
C ALA A 80 6.00 3.42 8.69
N LEU A 81 5.39 4.39 8.00
CA LEU A 81 5.28 4.39 6.54
C LEU A 81 6.67 4.42 5.87
N ALA A 82 7.54 5.34 6.28
CA ALA A 82 8.90 5.44 5.73
C ALA A 82 9.74 4.18 5.97
N VAL A 83 9.60 3.51 7.13
CA VAL A 83 10.24 2.20 7.38
C VAL A 83 9.68 1.13 6.44
N SER A 84 8.36 1.06 6.24
CA SER A 84 7.74 0.11 5.29
C SER A 84 8.25 0.34 3.86
N ASP A 85 8.34 1.60 3.44
CA ASP A 85 8.80 1.97 2.10
C ASP A 85 10.30 1.69 1.93
N MET A 86 11.14 1.91 2.95
CA MET A 86 12.56 1.48 2.92
C MET A 86 12.70 -0.04 2.72
N LEU A 87 11.90 -0.85 3.40
CA LEU A 87 11.92 -2.31 3.25
C LEU A 87 11.41 -2.74 1.87
N CYS A 88 10.37 -2.05 1.36
CA CYS A 88 9.83 -2.25 0.02
C CYS A 88 10.88 -1.96 -1.07
N VAL A 89 11.56 -0.81 -1.02
CA VAL A 89 12.58 -0.46 -2.02
C VAL A 89 13.83 -1.32 -1.91
N LEU A 90 14.23 -1.75 -0.70
CA LEU A 90 15.35 -2.68 -0.52
C LEU A 90 15.06 -4.03 -1.19
N ALA A 91 13.85 -4.58 -0.97
CA ALA A 91 13.40 -5.80 -1.63
C ALA A 91 13.29 -5.63 -3.17
N CYS A 92 12.85 -4.46 -3.63
CA CYS A 92 12.79 -4.08 -5.04
C CYS A 92 14.18 -4.08 -5.71
N VAL A 93 15.19 -3.50 -5.06
CA VAL A 93 16.59 -3.48 -5.55
C VAL A 93 17.16 -4.90 -5.60
N VAL A 94 16.93 -5.72 -4.56
CA VAL A 94 17.35 -7.13 -4.55
C VAL A 94 16.74 -7.90 -5.72
N TYR A 95 15.44 -7.71 -5.98
CA TYR A 95 14.77 -8.34 -7.12
C TYR A 95 15.35 -7.87 -8.46
N GLY A 96 15.47 -6.56 -8.67
CA GLY A 96 16.04 -5.97 -9.90
C GLY A 96 17.47 -6.44 -10.20
N ALA A 97 18.33 -6.50 -9.17
CA ALA A 97 19.72 -6.98 -9.32
C ALA A 97 19.77 -8.45 -9.80
N THR A 98 18.92 -9.32 -9.24
CA THR A 98 18.86 -10.74 -9.66
C THR A 98 18.27 -10.95 -11.06
N LEU A 99 17.41 -10.05 -11.55
CA LEU A 99 16.87 -10.12 -12.92
C LEU A 99 17.91 -9.72 -13.98
N ILE A 100 18.83 -8.80 -13.65
CA ILE A 100 19.95 -8.41 -14.53
C ILE A 100 21.08 -9.47 -14.51
N GLY A 101 20.97 -10.48 -13.64
CA GLY A 101 21.98 -11.54 -13.51
C GLY A 101 23.22 -11.11 -12.73
N ILE A 102 23.14 -10.03 -11.93
CA ILE A 102 24.20 -9.66 -10.99
C ILE A 102 24.21 -10.69 -9.85
N PRO A 103 25.27 -11.51 -9.69
CA PRO A 103 25.28 -12.54 -8.68
C PRO A 103 25.51 -11.93 -7.29
N LEU A 104 24.53 -12.05 -6.39
CA LEU A 104 24.72 -11.74 -4.97
C LEU A 104 25.74 -12.67 -4.29
N GLN A 105 25.99 -13.83 -4.89
CA GLN A 105 27.02 -14.81 -4.51
C GLN A 105 27.33 -15.68 -5.73
N PRO A 106 28.58 -16.08 -6.01
CA PRO A 106 28.90 -16.97 -7.13
C PRO A 106 28.29 -18.37 -6.93
N MET A 107 27.14 -18.60 -7.58
CA MET A 107 26.44 -19.88 -7.67
C MET A 107 26.65 -20.49 -9.08
N PRO A 108 26.82 -21.82 -9.20
CA PRO A 108 27.14 -22.46 -10.48
C PRO A 108 26.00 -22.48 -11.52
N CYS A 109 24.75 -22.20 -11.12
CA CYS A 109 23.57 -22.38 -12.00
C CYS A 109 22.74 -21.09 -12.13
N THR A 110 22.40 -20.70 -13.36
CA THR A 110 21.63 -19.48 -13.67
C THR A 110 20.20 -19.52 -13.13
N GLN A 111 19.55 -20.69 -13.22
CA GLN A 111 18.19 -20.93 -12.74
C GLN A 111 18.06 -20.73 -11.21
N THR A 112 19.16 -20.86 -10.46
CA THR A 112 19.21 -20.61 -9.02
C THR A 112 19.04 -19.12 -8.70
N TYR A 113 19.67 -18.21 -9.44
CA TYR A 113 19.60 -16.76 -9.15
C TYR A 113 18.17 -16.21 -9.21
N GLN A 114 17.38 -16.62 -10.21
CA GLN A 114 15.99 -16.16 -10.36
C GLN A 114 15.09 -16.63 -9.22
N GLN A 115 15.28 -17.85 -8.73
CA GLN A 115 14.52 -18.38 -7.59
C GLN A 115 14.88 -17.64 -6.29
N TYR A 116 16.16 -17.42 -6.02
CA TYR A 116 16.60 -16.62 -4.87
C TYR A 116 16.12 -15.16 -4.97
N GLY A 117 16.18 -14.56 -6.16
CA GLY A 117 15.63 -13.23 -6.45
C GLY A 117 14.14 -13.10 -6.14
N ARG A 118 13.35 -14.05 -6.60
CA ARG A 118 11.91 -14.13 -6.30
C ARG A 118 11.65 -14.30 -4.80
N LEU A 119 12.47 -15.09 -4.11
CA LEU A 119 12.32 -15.43 -2.69
C LEU A 119 12.72 -14.30 -1.73
N PHE A 120 13.83 -13.60 -2.00
CA PHE A 120 14.40 -12.57 -1.14
C PHE A 120 14.07 -11.14 -1.59
N GLY A 121 13.74 -10.93 -2.87
CA GLY A 121 13.30 -9.65 -3.40
C GLY A 121 11.80 -9.65 -3.73
N GLY A 122 11.36 -10.54 -4.62
CA GLY A 122 10.01 -10.54 -5.19
C GLY A 122 8.87 -10.64 -4.17
N TYR A 123 8.86 -11.69 -3.33
CA TYR A 123 7.80 -11.86 -2.31
C TYR A 123 7.85 -10.79 -1.20
N PRO A 124 9.02 -10.42 -0.63
CA PRO A 124 9.10 -9.32 0.32
C PRO A 124 8.64 -7.98 -0.27
N TYR A 125 8.98 -7.68 -1.52
CA TYR A 125 8.49 -6.48 -2.22
C TYR A 125 6.94 -6.45 -2.29
N LEU A 126 6.30 -7.57 -2.68
CA LEU A 126 4.84 -7.67 -2.65
C LEU A 126 4.29 -7.44 -1.23
N ALA A 127 4.87 -8.07 -0.22
CA ALA A 127 4.39 -7.98 1.16
C ALA A 127 4.52 -6.56 1.72
N PHE A 128 5.69 -5.93 1.61
CA PHE A 128 5.90 -4.55 2.08
C PHE A 128 5.06 -3.54 1.30
N SER A 129 4.84 -3.73 0.00
CA SER A 129 3.88 -2.94 -0.78
C SER A 129 2.46 -3.01 -0.18
N ARG A 130 2.04 -4.17 0.36
CA ARG A 130 0.73 -4.30 1.03
C ARG A 130 0.72 -3.68 2.42
N VAL A 131 1.81 -3.80 3.18
CA VAL A 131 1.97 -3.10 4.47
C VAL A 131 1.85 -1.58 4.26
N THR A 132 2.58 -1.00 3.31
CA THR A 132 2.50 0.42 2.94
C THR A 132 1.07 0.84 2.57
N ALA A 133 0.33 0.02 1.81
CA ALA A 133 -1.06 0.30 1.45
C ALA A 133 -2.00 0.32 2.67
N LEU A 134 -1.84 -0.62 3.62
CA LEU A 134 -2.60 -0.64 4.87
C LEU A 134 -2.23 0.51 5.81
N LEU A 135 -0.94 0.85 5.92
CA LEU A 135 -0.47 2.01 6.68
C LEU A 135 -1.05 3.31 6.10
N THR A 136 -1.09 3.43 4.78
CA THR A 136 -1.71 4.57 4.09
C THR A 136 -3.22 4.66 4.38
N ALA A 137 -3.93 3.54 4.35
CA ALA A 137 -5.34 3.48 4.74
C ALA A 137 -5.58 3.90 6.20
N TRP A 138 -4.73 3.43 7.13
CA TRP A 138 -4.77 3.83 8.53
C TRP A 138 -4.50 5.33 8.71
N ILE A 139 -3.48 5.87 8.05
CA ILE A 139 -3.16 7.31 8.08
C ILE A 139 -4.34 8.13 7.55
N SER A 140 -4.94 7.73 6.41
CA SER A 140 -6.15 8.37 5.87
C SER A 140 -7.29 8.37 6.90
N LEU A 141 -7.54 7.24 7.55
CA LEU A 141 -8.57 7.11 8.59
C LEU A 141 -8.28 7.98 9.82
N GLU A 142 -7.03 8.02 10.30
CA GLU A 142 -6.56 8.91 11.38
C GLU A 142 -6.86 10.38 11.02
N ARG A 143 -6.53 10.83 9.80
CA ARG A 143 -6.84 12.19 9.33
C ARG A 143 -8.35 12.46 9.25
N CYS A 144 -9.14 11.49 8.80
CA CYS A 144 -10.59 11.64 8.71
C CYS A 144 -11.22 11.79 10.10
N LEU A 145 -10.85 10.93 11.05
CA LEU A 145 -11.34 11.01 12.42
C LEU A 145 -10.93 12.31 13.11
N CYS A 146 -9.71 12.82 12.86
CA CYS A 146 -9.25 14.11 13.38
C CYS A 146 -10.17 15.28 12.98
N VAL A 147 -10.68 15.28 11.74
CA VAL A 147 -11.60 16.31 11.22
C VAL A 147 -13.04 16.08 11.67
N LEU A 148 -13.46 14.81 11.76
CA LEU A 148 -14.82 14.43 12.17
C LEU A 148 -15.11 14.67 13.65
N PHE A 149 -14.17 14.29 14.53
CA PHE A 149 -14.41 14.19 15.98
C PHE A 149 -13.27 14.81 16.80
N PRO A 150 -13.01 16.13 16.66
CA PRO A 150 -11.85 16.80 17.27
C PRO A 150 -11.80 16.72 18.81
N THR A 151 -12.92 16.50 19.48
CA THR A 151 -13.02 16.34 20.94
C THR A 151 -12.84 14.90 21.41
N ARG A 152 -13.20 13.89 20.60
CA ARG A 152 -13.05 12.46 20.95
C ARG A 152 -11.69 11.91 20.54
N ILE A 153 -11.12 12.41 19.44
CA ILE A 153 -9.83 11.96 18.90
C ILE A 153 -8.69 12.06 19.93
N LYS A 154 -8.63 13.13 20.72
CA LYS A 154 -7.59 13.36 21.75
C LYS A 154 -7.61 12.33 22.88
N VAL A 155 -8.72 11.62 23.09
CA VAL A 155 -8.86 10.55 24.09
C VAL A 155 -8.69 9.17 23.43
N MET A 156 -9.13 9.02 22.18
CA MET A 156 -9.19 7.73 21.48
C MET A 156 -7.89 7.36 20.76
N ILE A 157 -7.21 8.32 20.11
CA ILE A 157 -5.93 8.10 19.43
C ILE A 157 -4.81 8.61 20.34
N THR A 158 -4.34 7.72 21.21
CA THR A 158 -3.15 7.94 22.04
C THR A 158 -1.92 7.31 21.38
N HIS A 159 -0.72 7.77 21.74
CA HIS A 159 0.55 7.25 21.21
C HIS A 159 0.69 5.74 21.34
N THR A 160 0.20 5.16 22.45
CA THR A 160 0.23 3.72 22.69
C THR A 160 -0.68 2.97 21.73
N VAL A 161 -1.91 3.45 21.53
CA VAL A 161 -2.87 2.85 20.58
C VAL A 161 -2.32 2.90 19.16
N THR A 162 -1.81 4.05 18.72
CA THR A 162 -1.19 4.19 17.38
C THR A 162 -0.03 3.22 17.20
N LYS A 163 0.88 3.09 18.17
CA LYS A 163 1.98 2.11 18.10
C LYS A 163 1.50 0.67 18.00
N VAL A 164 0.50 0.28 18.81
CA VAL A 164 -0.07 -1.08 18.79
C VAL A 164 -0.73 -1.37 17.45
N VAL A 165 -1.52 -0.43 16.89
CA VAL A 165 -2.17 -0.61 15.58
C VAL A 165 -1.14 -0.71 14.45
N LEU A 166 -0.13 0.17 14.42
CA LEU A 166 0.93 0.11 13.41
C LEU A 166 1.70 -1.22 13.47
N THR A 167 2.05 -1.68 14.68
CA THR A 167 2.70 -2.99 14.87
C THR A 167 1.80 -4.14 14.42
N GLY A 168 0.49 -4.07 14.71
CA GLY A 168 -0.49 -5.03 14.22
C GLY A 168 -0.60 -5.06 12.70
N ILE A 169 -0.56 -3.90 12.03
CA ILE A 169 -0.55 -3.79 10.56
C ILE A 169 0.71 -4.44 9.96
N PHE A 170 1.89 -4.24 10.57
CA PHE A 170 3.12 -4.92 10.14
C PHE A 170 3.01 -6.44 10.29
N ILE A 171 2.58 -6.95 11.45
CA ILE A 171 2.42 -8.39 11.69
C ILE A 171 1.43 -9.00 10.70
N LEU A 172 0.26 -8.35 10.52
CA LEU A 172 -0.80 -8.82 9.62
C LEU A 172 -0.35 -8.79 8.15
N GLY A 173 0.25 -7.69 7.69
CA GLY A 173 0.71 -7.56 6.30
C GLY A 173 1.90 -8.46 5.96
N CYS A 174 2.75 -8.80 6.94
CA CYS A 174 3.83 -9.78 6.76
C CYS A 174 3.37 -11.24 6.92
N PHE A 175 2.18 -11.52 7.46
CA PHE A 175 1.70 -12.89 7.68
C PHE A 175 1.66 -13.76 6.40
N PRO A 176 1.18 -13.29 5.22
CA PRO A 176 1.23 -14.07 3.98
C PRO A 176 2.66 -14.39 3.51
N LEU A 177 3.63 -13.53 3.84
CA LEU A 177 5.04 -13.76 3.51
C LEU A 177 5.60 -14.93 4.35
N VAL A 178 5.20 -15.05 5.62
CA VAL A 178 5.54 -16.21 6.46
C VAL A 178 4.91 -17.48 5.89
N LEU A 179 3.65 -17.46 5.45
CA LEU A 179 3.01 -18.61 4.80
C LEU A 179 3.75 -19.04 3.52
N LEU A 180 4.20 -18.08 2.69
CA LEU A 180 5.04 -18.36 1.53
C LEU A 180 6.36 -19.03 1.93
N TYR A 181 7.06 -18.52 2.95
CA TYR A 181 8.30 -19.15 3.41
C TYR A 181 8.11 -20.54 4.02
N LEU A 182 6.98 -20.81 4.68
CA LEU A 182 6.64 -22.15 5.18
C LEU A 182 6.27 -23.15 4.08
N ALA A 183 5.81 -22.67 2.92
CA ALA A 183 5.56 -23.50 1.74
C ALA A 183 6.86 -23.92 1.00
N TYR A 184 8.00 -23.29 1.25
CA TYR A 184 9.28 -23.66 0.65
C TYR A 184 9.97 -24.80 1.39
N ARG A 185 10.33 -25.86 0.66
CA ARG A 185 11.15 -26.96 1.15
C ARG A 185 12.63 -26.74 0.78
N ARG A 186 13.55 -27.24 1.62
CA ARG A 186 14.99 -27.28 1.31
C ARG A 186 15.37 -28.70 0.91
N GLU A 187 15.68 -28.92 -0.36
CA GLU A 187 16.18 -30.20 -0.84
C GLU A 187 17.68 -30.10 -1.19
N LEU A 188 18.42 -31.17 -0.92
CA LEU A 188 19.76 -31.35 -1.46
C LEU A 188 19.61 -32.10 -2.78
N ARG A 189 19.95 -31.45 -3.89
CA ARG A 189 20.07 -32.07 -5.20
C ARG A 189 21.56 -32.25 -5.51
N PHE A 190 21.98 -33.50 -5.62
CA PHE A 190 23.26 -33.82 -6.26
C PHE A 190 23.10 -33.62 -7.77
N ASP A 191 23.94 -32.75 -8.34
CA ASP A 191 24.03 -32.58 -9.79
C ASP A 191 25.15 -33.48 -10.32
N PRO A 192 24.82 -34.59 -11.03
CA PRO A 192 25.82 -35.51 -11.54
C PRO A 192 26.64 -34.93 -12.70
N SER A 193 26.18 -33.84 -13.35
CA SER A 193 26.93 -33.20 -14.44
C SER A 193 28.05 -32.29 -13.91
N MET A 194 27.85 -31.69 -12.74
CA MET A 194 28.81 -30.78 -12.09
C MET A 194 29.54 -31.43 -10.90
N ASN A 195 29.16 -32.64 -10.49
CA ASN A 195 29.65 -33.35 -9.30
C ASN A 195 29.56 -32.52 -8.00
N ILE A 196 28.51 -31.70 -7.89
CA ILE A 196 28.27 -30.77 -6.77
C ILE A 196 26.92 -31.07 -6.14
N THR A 197 26.89 -31.20 -4.82
CA THR A 197 25.64 -31.26 -4.06
C THR A 197 25.16 -29.83 -3.79
N SER A 198 24.17 -29.37 -4.54
CA SER A 198 23.57 -28.04 -4.37
C SER A 198 22.37 -28.09 -3.43
N LYS A 199 22.34 -27.17 -2.45
CA LYS A 199 21.13 -26.90 -1.65
C LYS A 199 20.23 -25.99 -2.47
N THR A 200 19.31 -26.59 -3.22
CA THR A 200 18.36 -25.84 -4.06
C THR A 200 17.03 -25.75 -3.33
N LEU A 201 16.53 -24.53 -3.15
CA LEU A 201 15.15 -24.33 -2.74
C LEU A 201 14.27 -24.58 -3.97
N MET A 202 13.71 -25.79 -4.04
CA MET A 202 12.67 -26.13 -5.00
C MET A 202 11.31 -26.10 -4.31
N TYR A 203 10.30 -25.76 -5.11
CA TYR A 203 8.91 -25.92 -4.75
C TYR A 203 8.55 -27.39 -4.91
N ASP A 204 8.15 -28.03 -3.82
CA ASP A 204 7.69 -29.41 -3.78
C ASP A 204 6.17 -29.43 -4.05
N GLU A 205 5.71 -30.19 -5.05
CA GLU A 205 4.29 -30.28 -5.41
C GLU A 205 3.47 -31.14 -4.44
N GLY A 206 3.96 -31.35 -3.22
CA GLY A 206 3.20 -31.89 -2.11
C GLY A 206 1.88 -31.14 -1.92
N ILE A 207 0.78 -31.89 -1.94
CA ILE A 207 -0.60 -31.38 -1.99
C ILE A 207 -0.84 -30.22 -0.99
N GLY A 208 -0.37 -30.36 0.25
CA GLY A 208 -0.52 -29.34 1.29
C GLY A 208 0.34 -28.06 1.14
N GLN A 209 1.52 -28.12 0.52
CA GLN A 209 2.38 -26.94 0.33
C GLN A 209 1.87 -26.05 -0.80
N SER A 210 1.29 -26.66 -1.84
CA SER A 210 0.71 -25.91 -2.97
C SER A 210 -0.48 -25.02 -2.57
N GLU A 211 -1.33 -25.47 -1.65
CA GLU A 211 -2.48 -24.70 -1.18
C GLU A 211 -2.08 -23.50 -0.32
N LEU A 212 -1.07 -23.65 0.55
CA LEU A 212 -0.54 -22.52 1.34
C LEU A 212 -0.03 -21.39 0.46
N GLN A 213 0.69 -21.71 -0.62
CA GLN A 213 1.15 -20.72 -1.59
C GLN A 213 -0.04 -20.05 -2.32
N LYS A 214 -1.03 -20.81 -2.78
CA LYS A 214 -2.23 -20.27 -3.44
C LYS A 214 -2.97 -19.29 -2.52
N ILE A 215 -3.19 -19.67 -1.25
CA ILE A 215 -3.83 -18.83 -0.24
C ILE A 215 -3.04 -17.54 0.00
N ALA A 216 -1.72 -17.63 0.18
CA ALA A 216 -0.88 -16.47 0.42
C ALA A 216 -0.85 -15.50 -0.79
N LEU A 217 -0.78 -16.04 -2.02
CA LEU A 217 -0.86 -15.25 -3.25
C LEU A 217 -2.25 -14.62 -3.43
N PHE A 218 -3.33 -15.31 -3.09
CA PHE A 218 -4.68 -14.75 -3.14
C PHE A 218 -4.87 -13.60 -2.14
N LEU A 219 -4.35 -13.74 -0.91
CA LEU A 219 -4.32 -12.68 0.08
C LEU A 219 -3.56 -11.44 -0.43
N LEU A 220 -2.32 -11.61 -0.88
CA LEU A 220 -1.45 -10.53 -1.38
C LEU A 220 -1.93 -9.92 -2.71
N GLY A 221 -2.60 -10.71 -3.55
CA GLY A 221 -3.06 -10.32 -4.87
C GLY A 221 -4.44 -9.64 -4.89
N VAL A 222 -5.35 -10.08 -4.02
CA VAL A 222 -6.77 -9.64 -4.05
C VAL A 222 -7.19 -8.99 -2.74
N ILE A 223 -7.10 -9.70 -1.61
CA ILE A 223 -7.72 -9.26 -0.35
C ILE A 223 -7.07 -7.98 0.20
N TYR A 224 -5.74 -7.92 0.27
CA TYR A 224 -5.04 -6.73 0.75
C TYR A 224 -5.24 -5.51 -0.17
N PRO A 225 -5.03 -5.60 -1.51
CA PRO A 225 -5.28 -4.47 -2.41
C PRO A 225 -6.71 -3.95 -2.41
N VAL A 226 -7.72 -4.83 -2.41
CA VAL A 226 -9.13 -4.42 -2.44
C VAL A 226 -9.51 -3.75 -1.12
N SER A 227 -9.15 -4.34 0.03
CA SER A 227 -9.47 -3.76 1.34
C SER A 227 -8.79 -2.41 1.59
N SER A 228 -7.51 -2.24 1.22
CA SER A 228 -6.82 -0.95 1.33
C SER A 228 -7.42 0.10 0.38
N SER A 229 -7.74 -0.28 -0.86
CA SER A 229 -8.32 0.66 -1.84
C SER A 229 -9.72 1.15 -1.42
N VAL A 230 -10.59 0.23 -0.98
CA VAL A 230 -11.95 0.56 -0.52
C VAL A 230 -11.91 1.45 0.73
N SER A 231 -11.05 1.14 1.70
CA SER A 231 -10.93 1.93 2.92
C SER A 231 -10.39 3.35 2.68
N VAL A 232 -9.36 3.51 1.83
CA VAL A 232 -8.86 4.84 1.42
C VAL A 232 -9.94 5.63 0.67
N ALA A 233 -10.67 5.01 -0.26
CA ALA A 233 -11.74 5.67 -1.02
C ALA A 233 -12.91 6.11 -0.13
N ALA A 234 -13.34 5.26 0.82
CA ALA A 234 -14.38 5.58 1.79
C ALA A 234 -13.97 6.75 2.71
N CYS A 235 -12.76 6.68 3.28
CA CYS A 235 -12.19 7.74 4.12
C CYS A 235 -12.14 9.07 3.37
N THR A 236 -11.58 9.07 2.16
CA THR A 236 -11.45 10.27 1.31
C THR A 236 -12.80 10.90 1.00
N THR A 237 -13.80 10.08 0.64
CA THR A 237 -15.18 10.54 0.38
C THR A 237 -15.79 11.22 1.62
N VAL A 238 -15.69 10.60 2.80
CA VAL A 238 -16.21 11.16 4.06
C VAL A 238 -15.51 12.47 4.42
N LEU A 239 -14.19 12.53 4.27
CA LEU A 239 -13.39 13.74 4.51
C LEU A 239 -13.84 14.90 3.62
N ILE A 240 -13.99 14.67 2.30
CA ILE A 240 -14.42 15.69 1.35
C ILE A 240 -15.82 16.23 1.69
N ILE A 241 -16.78 15.34 2.01
CA ILE A 241 -18.14 15.74 2.40
C ILE A 241 -18.10 16.64 3.63
N LYS A 242 -17.30 16.26 4.64
CA LYS A 242 -17.25 16.96 5.93
C LYS A 242 -16.48 18.27 5.88
N LEU A 243 -15.40 18.35 5.10
CA LEU A 243 -14.72 19.60 4.79
C LEU A 243 -15.63 20.58 4.03
N LYS A 244 -16.42 20.09 3.06
CA LYS A 244 -17.44 20.91 2.38
C LYS A 244 -18.53 21.41 3.33
N GLN A 245 -19.05 20.56 4.23
CA GLN A 245 -20.03 20.95 5.25
C GLN A 245 -19.48 22.03 6.19
N SER A 246 -18.29 21.82 6.76
CA SER A 246 -17.59 22.78 7.62
C SER A 246 -17.34 24.12 6.92
N THR A 247 -16.87 24.09 5.67
CA THR A 247 -16.63 25.30 4.86
C THR A 247 -17.93 26.05 4.56
N ARG A 248 -19.03 25.35 4.26
CA ARG A 248 -20.34 25.98 4.01
C ARG A 248 -20.87 26.67 5.28
N TRP A 249 -20.81 26.01 6.43
CA TRP A 249 -21.20 26.61 7.72
C TRP A 249 -20.40 27.90 7.99
N ARG A 250 -19.08 27.86 7.82
CA ARG A 250 -18.21 29.02 8.04
C ARG A 250 -18.53 30.17 7.08
N LYS A 251 -18.83 29.88 5.81
CA LYS A 251 -19.24 30.91 4.85
C LYS A 251 -20.55 31.57 5.24
N LEU A 252 -21.59 30.79 5.59
CA LEU A 252 -22.89 31.33 6.01
C LEU A 252 -22.75 32.26 7.22
N ASN A 253 -22.00 31.83 8.24
CA ASN A 253 -21.81 32.62 9.46
C ASN A 253 -20.85 33.81 9.28
N ALA A 254 -19.94 33.77 8.30
CA ALA A 254 -19.12 34.94 7.93
C ALA A 254 -19.91 35.97 7.11
N SER A 255 -20.86 35.54 6.26
CA SER A 255 -21.74 36.45 5.51
C SER A 255 -22.87 37.07 6.36
N GLY A 256 -23.14 36.53 7.56
CA GLY A 256 -24.18 37.01 8.47
C GLY A 256 -23.93 38.40 9.07
N GLY A 257 -22.77 39.02 8.84
CA GLY A 257 -22.42 40.35 9.38
C GLY A 257 -23.07 41.54 8.65
N SER A 258 -23.69 41.35 7.48
CA SER A 258 -24.32 42.46 6.74
C SER A 258 -25.42 42.01 5.77
N VAL A 259 -26.52 41.44 6.29
CA VAL A 259 -27.79 41.32 5.54
C VAL A 259 -28.93 41.81 6.42
N LYS A 260 -29.63 42.86 5.96
CA LYS A 260 -30.83 43.40 6.63
C LYS A 260 -31.92 42.33 6.65
N SER A 261 -32.52 42.09 7.81
CA SER A 261 -33.55 41.07 8.00
C SER A 261 -34.81 41.36 7.16
N THR A 262 -35.22 40.42 6.33
CA THR A 262 -36.58 40.29 5.82
C THR A 262 -37.20 39.00 6.34
N ASP A 263 -38.45 39.08 6.80
CA ASP A 263 -38.93 38.29 7.94
C ASP A 263 -39.46 36.86 7.62
N THR A 264 -38.94 36.24 6.56
CA THR A 264 -39.56 35.04 5.96
C THR A 264 -38.87 33.71 6.30
N ASP A 265 -37.69 33.72 6.97
CA ASP A 265 -36.87 32.50 7.17
C ASP A 265 -36.87 31.92 8.62
N LYS A 266 -37.78 32.40 9.48
CA LYS A 266 -37.89 31.89 10.88
C LYS A 266 -38.44 30.46 10.96
N SER A 267 -39.12 29.97 9.92
CA SER A 267 -39.73 28.63 9.90
C SER A 267 -38.71 27.49 9.70
N CYS A 268 -37.63 27.73 8.95
CA CYS A 268 -36.70 26.66 8.55
C CYS A 268 -35.77 26.22 9.69
N CYS A 269 -35.23 27.17 10.48
CA CYS A 269 -34.36 26.86 11.62
C CYS A 269 -35.02 25.97 12.67
N HIS A 270 -36.32 26.14 12.92
CA HIS A 270 -37.04 25.40 13.96
C HIS A 270 -37.19 23.89 13.65
N CYS A 271 -37.11 23.52 12.37
CA CYS A 271 -37.15 22.12 11.92
C CYS A 271 -35.78 21.44 12.03
N TYR A 272 -34.70 22.12 11.62
CA TYR A 272 -33.34 21.55 11.63
C TYR A 272 -32.84 21.26 13.05
N GLN A 273 -33.20 22.11 14.01
CA GLN A 273 -32.81 21.95 15.42
C GLN A 273 -33.54 20.79 16.11
N ARG A 274 -34.75 20.40 15.65
CA ARG A 274 -35.45 19.18 16.09
C ARG A 274 -34.80 17.89 15.57
N LEU A 275 -34.34 17.88 14.32
CA LEU A 275 -33.66 16.71 13.73
C LEU A 275 -32.32 16.40 14.42
N LEU A 276 -31.54 17.42 14.78
CA LEU A 276 -30.29 17.24 15.53
C LEU A 276 -30.53 16.80 16.99
N GLY A 277 -31.64 17.23 17.61
CA GLY A 277 -32.05 16.74 18.93
C GLY A 277 -32.39 15.25 18.94
N LEU A 278 -33.12 14.76 17.92
CA LEU A 278 -33.50 13.35 17.80
C LEU A 278 -32.31 12.41 17.59
N HIS A 279 -31.31 12.83 16.82
CA HIS A 279 -30.10 12.01 16.61
C HIS A 279 -29.20 11.92 17.86
N SER A 280 -29.37 12.82 18.85
CA SER A 280 -28.77 12.68 20.17
C SER A 280 -29.57 11.77 21.10
N ALA A 281 -30.88 11.65 20.91
CA ALA A 281 -31.74 10.78 21.72
C ALA A 281 -31.57 9.30 21.34
N TYR A 282 -31.40 8.98 20.06
CA TYR A 282 -31.30 7.59 19.57
C TYR A 282 -30.11 6.80 20.15
N ASN A 283 -28.99 7.48 20.45
CA ASN A 283 -27.82 6.85 21.11
C ASN A 283 -27.97 6.68 22.64
N SER A 284 -29.16 6.93 23.21
CA SER A 284 -29.40 6.86 24.66
C SER A 284 -30.12 5.57 25.12
N THR A 285 -30.61 4.75 24.19
CA THR A 285 -31.58 3.66 24.47
C THR A 285 -31.05 2.23 24.29
N THR A 286 -29.74 2.04 24.26
CA THR A 286 -29.09 0.72 24.31
C THR A 286 -28.12 0.63 25.49
N SER A 287 -28.67 0.49 26.70
CA SER A 287 -27.95 -0.08 27.84
C SER A 287 -27.73 -1.57 27.57
N SER A 288 -26.59 -2.16 27.87
CA SER A 288 -26.14 -2.31 29.25
C SER A 288 -24.68 -2.77 29.31
N ASP A 289 -23.83 -2.05 30.04
CA ASP A 289 -23.10 -2.65 31.17
C ASP A 289 -22.53 -1.58 32.13
N LEU A 290 -22.21 -1.98 33.36
CA LEU A 290 -22.10 -1.07 34.51
C LEU A 290 -20.73 -0.42 34.78
N SER A 291 -20.80 0.68 35.54
CA SER A 291 -19.77 1.18 36.47
C SER A 291 -18.44 1.71 35.91
N PHE A 292 -18.42 3.00 35.55
CA PHE A 292 -17.56 3.99 36.23
C PHE A 292 -18.04 5.44 35.98
N SER A 293 -17.56 6.39 36.80
CA SER A 293 -17.72 7.86 36.62
C SER A 293 -19.10 8.50 36.85
N ARG A 294 -19.64 8.37 38.09
CA ARG A 294 -20.54 9.41 38.69
C ARG A 294 -19.77 10.60 39.31
N VAL A 295 -18.45 10.67 39.15
CA VAL A 295 -17.57 11.59 39.93
C VAL A 295 -17.45 13.00 39.34
N PHE A 296 -17.69 13.21 38.04
CA PHE A 296 -17.46 14.51 37.37
C PHE A 296 -18.74 15.31 37.08
N ARG A 297 -19.57 15.55 38.11
CA ARG A 297 -20.74 16.45 38.00
C ARG A 297 -21.05 17.27 39.26
N HIS A 298 -20.03 17.75 39.97
CA HIS A 298 -20.15 18.89 40.89
C HIS A 298 -18.79 19.60 41.01
N GLY A 299 -18.67 20.79 40.40
CA GLY A 299 -17.46 21.61 40.47
C GLY A 299 -17.32 22.57 39.30
N LEU A 300 -17.03 23.83 39.59
CA LEU A 300 -16.65 24.90 38.64
C LEU A 300 -17.73 25.36 37.64
N LEU A 301 -18.90 25.69 38.19
CA LEU A 301 -19.75 26.76 37.67
C LEU A 301 -19.51 28.02 38.53
N LYS A 302 -18.42 28.75 38.27
CA LYS A 302 -18.13 30.07 38.90
C LYS A 302 -16.96 30.78 38.20
N LEU A 303 -17.28 31.67 37.26
CA LEU A 303 -16.67 33.00 37.04
C LEU A 303 -17.18 33.58 35.72
N CYS A 304 -18.28 34.33 35.83
CA CYS A 304 -18.73 35.28 34.82
C CYS A 304 -19.14 36.54 35.59
N ILE A 305 -18.34 37.61 35.47
CA ILE A 305 -18.70 38.97 35.93
C ILE A 305 -18.31 39.93 34.79
N PRO A 306 -19.23 40.82 34.35
CA PRO A 306 -19.01 41.77 33.25
C PRO A 306 -18.63 43.19 33.75
N HIS A 307 -18.75 44.19 32.85
CA HIS A 307 -18.57 45.66 33.05
C HIS A 307 -17.10 46.15 33.12
N GLN A 308 -16.72 47.34 32.59
CA GLN A 308 -17.47 48.41 31.89
C GLN A 308 -16.55 49.19 30.91
N TRP A 309 -17.15 49.88 29.92
CA TRP A 309 -16.50 50.91 29.08
C TRP A 309 -16.68 52.30 29.72
N ASP A 310 -15.58 53.08 29.76
CA ASP A 310 -15.43 54.54 29.65
C ASP A 310 -13.93 54.81 29.98
N GLY A 311 -13.16 55.69 29.36
CA GLY A 311 -13.49 56.76 28.43
C GLY A 311 -12.94 58.10 28.95
N ASP A 312 -11.63 58.36 28.83
CA ASP A 312 -11.12 59.74 29.02
C ASP A 312 -9.73 60.03 28.43
N CYS A 313 -9.37 61.32 28.40
CA CYS A 313 -8.37 61.92 27.49
C CYS A 313 -6.98 62.25 28.10
N MET A 314 -6.05 62.57 27.19
CA MET A 314 -4.83 63.40 27.33
C MET A 314 -3.59 62.92 28.12
N GLY A 315 -2.41 63.20 27.53
CA GLY A 315 -1.22 63.66 28.25
C GLY A 315 0.01 62.75 28.20
N GLY A 316 1.01 63.09 27.37
CA GLY A 316 2.32 62.41 27.32
C GLY A 316 2.96 62.51 25.94
#